data_AF-A0AB39LWU4-F1
#
_entry.id   AF-A0AB39LWU4-F1
#
_cell.length_a   1.000
_cell.length_b   1.000
_cell.length_c   1.000
_cell.angle_alpha   90.00
_cell.angle_beta   90.00
_cell.angle_gamma   90.00
#
_symmetry.space_group_name_H-M   'P 1'
#
loop_
_entity.id
_entity.type
_entity.pdbx_description
1 polymer ?
#
loop_
_entity_poly.entity_id
_entity_poly.type
_entity_poly.pdbx_seq_one_letter_code
_entity_poly.pdbx_strand_id
1 'polypeptide(L)'
;MSSRTRTRTPKSAAGVTTVRIPRQRGRRSAQPFVVVVPERPSLTREALTAIGGLLWRFRRPLAPTALALLAWPLTALLHAIVWWSSLLLAPAALAPVLWVLVMQRRRPARSSVLAWRVGLALLATITAAWAAFASGFGPLAGPLPLFWLLIWLIAQTAWLIVRRSH
;
A
#
# COMPACT_ATOMS: atom_id res chain seq x y z
N MET A 1 15.25 -0.59 63.31
CA MET A 1 13.80 -0.44 63.02
C MET A 1 13.56 -0.89 61.58
N SER A 2 12.83 -2.00 61.36
CA SER A 2 12.60 -2.56 60.02
C SER A 2 11.22 -2.12 59.51
N SER A 3 11.21 -1.20 58.55
CA SER A 3 9.99 -0.77 57.85
C SER A 3 9.60 -1.84 56.83
N ARG A 4 8.58 -2.65 57.17
CA ARG A 4 7.94 -3.58 56.23
C ARG A 4 7.00 -2.80 55.32
N THR A 5 7.47 -2.46 54.12
CA THR A 5 6.61 -1.91 53.06
C THR A 5 5.74 -3.04 52.48
N ARG A 6 4.46 -3.07 52.88
CA ARG A 6 3.45 -3.98 52.33
C ARG A 6 3.11 -3.51 50.91
N THR A 7 3.56 -4.26 49.90
CA THR A 7 3.26 -3.96 48.49
C THR A 7 1.80 -4.29 48.19
N ARG A 8 1.01 -3.25 47.91
CA ARG A 8 -0.38 -3.32 47.46
C ARG A 8 -0.42 -3.99 46.09
N THR A 9 -1.15 -5.09 45.96
CA THR A 9 -1.40 -5.76 44.67
C THR A 9 -2.19 -4.81 43.76
N PRO A 10 -1.69 -4.45 42.56
CA PRO A 10 -2.47 -3.68 41.61
C PRO A 10 -3.65 -4.52 41.09
N LYS A 11 -4.80 -3.89 40.92
CA LYS A 11 -6.03 -4.50 40.39
C LYS A 11 -5.81 -4.83 38.91
N SER A 12 -5.51 -6.10 38.61
CA SER A 12 -5.35 -6.56 37.23
C SER A 12 -6.72 -6.59 36.53
N ALA A 13 -6.77 -6.09 35.29
CA ALA A 13 -7.96 -6.20 34.44
C ALA A 13 -8.23 -7.68 34.15
N ALA A 14 -9.51 -8.07 34.16
CA ALA A 14 -9.93 -9.45 33.91
C ALA A 14 -9.38 -9.94 32.55
N GLY A 15 -8.50 -10.95 32.58
CA GLY A 15 -7.93 -11.59 31.39
C GLY A 15 -6.41 -11.52 31.25
N VAL A 16 -5.70 -10.77 32.11
CA VAL A 16 -4.23 -10.76 32.13
C VAL A 16 -3.71 -11.45 33.37
N THR A 17 -3.26 -12.70 33.22
CA THR A 17 -2.55 -13.43 34.27
C THR A 17 -1.06 -13.16 34.13
N THR A 18 -0.54 -12.20 34.89
CA THR A 18 0.91 -11.99 35.00
C THR A 18 1.49 -13.03 35.95
N VAL A 19 2.19 -14.04 35.42
CA VAL A 19 2.91 -15.02 36.26
C VAL A 19 4.26 -14.43 36.63
N ARG A 20 4.48 -14.23 37.94
CA ARG A 20 5.77 -13.78 38.46
C ARG A 20 6.67 -14.98 38.71
N ILE A 21 7.71 -15.13 37.90
CA ILE A 21 8.70 -16.20 38.08
C ILE A 21 9.50 -15.94 39.37
N PRO A 22 9.63 -16.92 40.28
CA PRO A 22 10.44 -16.76 41.47
C PRO A 22 11.92 -16.56 41.10
N ARG A 23 12.58 -15.66 41.81
CA ARG A 23 13.94 -15.20 41.54
C ARG A 23 14.92 -16.38 41.41
N GLN A 24 15.57 -16.51 40.25
CA GLN A 24 16.79 -17.28 40.15
C GLN A 24 17.91 -16.48 40.85
N ARG A 25 18.46 -17.02 41.93
CA ARG A 25 19.51 -16.39 42.75
C ARG A 25 20.79 -16.28 41.92
N GLY A 26 21.07 -15.11 41.32
CA GLY A 26 22.37 -14.89 40.68
C GLY A 26 22.57 -13.69 39.75
N ARG A 27 21.53 -13.05 39.20
CA ARG A 27 21.74 -11.89 38.30
C ARG A 27 20.91 -10.67 38.70
N ARG A 28 21.60 -9.61 39.10
CA ARG A 28 21.07 -8.26 39.35
C ARG A 28 20.87 -7.53 38.00
N SER A 29 19.76 -7.74 37.31
CA SER A 29 19.24 -6.77 36.33
C SER A 29 17.92 -7.23 35.72
N ALA A 30 16.95 -6.31 35.68
CA ALA A 30 15.59 -6.39 35.11
C ALA A 30 14.62 -7.42 35.75
N GLN A 31 13.48 -6.93 36.24
CA GLN A 31 12.36 -7.79 36.64
C GLN A 31 11.78 -8.46 35.39
N PRO A 32 11.82 -9.80 35.24
CA PRO A 32 11.18 -10.45 34.10
C PRO A 32 9.66 -10.49 34.35
N PHE A 33 8.92 -9.68 33.61
CA PHE A 33 7.46 -9.80 33.52
C PHE A 33 7.13 -10.61 32.27
N VAL A 34 6.40 -11.72 32.46
CA VAL A 34 5.83 -12.49 31.34
C VAL A 34 4.39 -12.03 31.16
N VAL A 35 4.10 -11.45 29.99
CA VAL A 35 2.73 -11.13 29.59
C VAL A 35 2.16 -12.39 28.95
N VAL A 36 1.31 -13.12 29.68
CA VAL A 36 0.54 -14.24 29.12
C VAL A 36 -0.58 -13.63 28.27
N VAL A 37 -0.47 -13.79 26.96
CA VAL A 37 -1.53 -13.43 26.00
C VAL A 37 -2.59 -14.53 26.04
N PRO A 38 -3.90 -14.21 26.03
CA PRO A 38 -4.97 -15.20 26.11
C PRO A 38 -4.83 -16.29 25.02
N GLU A 39 -5.01 -17.54 25.44
CA GLU A 39 -4.84 -18.79 24.66
C GLU A 39 -5.78 -18.94 23.47
N ARG A 40 -6.79 -18.07 23.33
CA ARG A 40 -7.71 -18.09 22.19
C ARG A 40 -7.64 -16.75 21.45
N PRO A 41 -6.83 -16.62 20.38
CA PRO A 41 -6.99 -15.48 19.49
C PRO A 41 -8.44 -15.47 18.99
N SER A 42 -9.07 -14.30 18.99
CA SER A 42 -10.38 -14.18 18.35
C SER A 42 -10.27 -14.60 16.90
N LEU A 43 -11.31 -15.23 16.34
CA LEU A 43 -11.36 -15.58 14.91
C LEU A 43 -11.03 -14.38 14.01
N THR A 44 -11.41 -13.18 14.44
CA THR A 44 -11.06 -11.92 13.78
C THR A 44 -9.55 -11.63 13.80
N ARG A 45 -8.86 -11.89 14.92
CA ARG A 45 -7.41 -11.71 15.04
C ARG A 45 -6.67 -12.72 14.19
N GLU A 46 -7.12 -13.97 14.17
CA GLU A 46 -6.52 -15.02 13.35
C GLU A 46 -6.72 -14.74 11.86
N ALA A 47 -7.93 -14.34 11.45
CA ALA A 47 -8.22 -13.90 10.09
C ALA A 47 -7.37 -12.68 9.68
N LEU A 48 -7.26 -11.65 10.53
CA LEU A 48 -6.42 -10.47 10.25
C LEU A 48 -4.94 -10.82 10.17
N THR A 49 -4.48 -11.76 10.99
CA THR A 49 -3.08 -12.24 10.96
C THR A 49 -2.82 -13.04 9.68
N ALA A 50 -3.76 -13.89 9.27
CA ALA A 50 -3.69 -14.62 8.03
C ALA A 50 -3.72 -13.69 6.81
N ILE A 51 -4.66 -12.74 6.76
CA ILE A 51 -4.77 -11.74 5.69
C ILE A 51 -3.52 -10.86 5.66
N GLY A 52 -3.07 -10.35 6.80
CA GLY A 52 -1.87 -9.53 6.90
C GLY A 52 -0.61 -10.28 6.47
N GLY A 53 -0.48 -11.55 6.86
CA GLY A 53 0.59 -12.44 6.41
C GLY A 53 0.54 -12.70 4.90
N LEU A 54 -0.66 -12.90 4.35
CA LEU A 54 -0.87 -13.07 2.91
C LEU A 54 -0.51 -11.79 2.14
N LEU A 55 -0.98 -10.63 2.60
CA LEU A 55 -0.65 -9.31 2.05
C LEU A 55 0.85 -9.06 2.10
N TRP A 56 1.50 -9.41 3.21
CA TRP A 56 2.94 -9.26 3.37
C TRP A 56 3.71 -10.15 2.40
N ARG A 57 3.28 -11.41 2.25
CA ARG A 57 3.86 -12.37 1.29
C ARG A 57 3.68 -11.91 -0.15
N PHE A 58 2.52 -11.33 -0.48
CA PHE A 58 2.17 -10.86 -1.82
C PHE A 58 2.35 -9.34 -2.02
N ARG A 59 3.10 -8.65 -1.15
CA ARG A 59 3.26 -7.18 -1.19
C ARG A 59 3.85 -6.66 -2.51
N ARG A 60 4.86 -7.36 -3.03
CA ARG A 60 5.51 -7.01 -4.31
C ARG A 60 4.63 -7.32 -5.52
N PRO A 61 4.00 -8.51 -5.62
CA PRO A 61 3.16 -8.80 -6.78
C PRO A 61 1.85 -8.01 -6.83
N LEU A 62 1.36 -7.51 -5.68
CA LEU A 62 0.14 -6.70 -5.59
C LEU A 62 0.39 -5.19 -5.70
N ALA A 63 1.60 -4.74 -6.00
CA ALA A 63 1.92 -3.31 -6.08
C ALA A 63 0.98 -2.52 -7.03
N PRO A 64 0.70 -2.97 -8.27
CA PRO A 64 -0.24 -2.25 -9.14
C PRO A 64 -1.67 -2.22 -8.60
N THR A 65 -2.08 -3.29 -7.92
CA THR A 65 -3.40 -3.36 -7.26
C THR A 65 -3.50 -2.38 -6.10
N ALA A 66 -2.47 -2.28 -5.26
CA ALA A 66 -2.44 -1.31 -4.17
C ALA A 66 -2.49 0.14 -4.71
N LEU A 67 -1.71 0.44 -5.74
CA LEU A 67 -1.73 1.76 -6.40
C LEU A 67 -3.10 2.05 -7.02
N ALA A 68 -3.73 1.07 -7.66
CA ALA A 68 -5.05 1.23 -8.24
C ALA A 68 -6.09 1.55 -7.14
N LEU A 69 -6.12 0.75 -6.07
CA LEU A 69 -7.06 0.98 -4.97
C LEU A 69 -6.86 2.35 -4.28
N LEU A 70 -5.65 2.90 -4.28
CA LEU A 70 -5.37 4.23 -3.74
C LEU A 70 -5.73 5.37 -4.71
N ALA A 71 -5.56 5.17 -6.02
CA ALA A 71 -5.83 6.19 -7.02
C ALA A 71 -7.34 6.53 -7.11
N TRP A 72 -8.21 5.58 -6.82
CA TRP A 72 -9.66 5.78 -6.90
C TRP A 72 -10.21 6.76 -5.83
N PRO A 73 -9.97 6.57 -4.52
CA PRO A 73 -10.36 7.56 -3.51
C PRO A 73 -9.62 8.88 -3.68
N LEU A 74 -8.36 8.86 -4.16
CA LEU A 74 -7.61 10.08 -4.43
C LEU A 74 -8.28 10.93 -5.53
N THR A 75 -8.68 10.32 -6.65
CA THR A 75 -9.39 11.04 -7.73
C THR A 75 -10.79 11.50 -7.30
N ALA A 76 -11.49 10.70 -6.48
CA ALA A 76 -12.75 11.13 -5.86
C ALA A 76 -12.56 12.36 -4.96
N LEU A 77 -11.50 12.37 -4.15
CA LEU A 77 -11.17 13.49 -3.26
C LEU A 77 -10.78 14.74 -4.05
N LEU A 78 -9.96 14.57 -5.09
CA LEU A 78 -9.60 15.66 -6.01
C LEU A 78 -10.83 16.23 -6.69
N HIS A 79 -11.77 15.39 -7.14
CA HIS A 79 -13.03 15.86 -7.70
C HIS A 79 -13.86 16.67 -6.68
N ALA A 80 -13.97 16.17 -5.44
CA ALA A 80 -14.78 16.80 -4.41
C ALA A 80 -14.22 18.16 -3.94
N ILE A 81 -12.89 18.29 -3.83
CA ILE A 81 -12.25 19.46 -3.19
C ILE A 81 -11.55 20.37 -4.19
N VAL A 82 -11.02 19.81 -5.28
CA VAL A 82 -10.10 20.49 -6.21
C VAL A 82 -10.41 20.07 -7.66
N TRP A 83 -11.68 20.16 -8.08
CA TRP A 83 -12.09 19.72 -9.43
C TRP A 83 -11.29 20.42 -10.56
N TRP A 84 -10.86 21.66 -10.32
CA TRP A 84 -10.01 22.43 -11.23
C TRP A 84 -8.61 21.83 -11.43
N SER A 85 -8.17 20.90 -10.57
CA SER A 85 -6.93 20.13 -10.74
C SER A 85 -6.88 19.39 -12.08
N SER A 86 -8.04 19.06 -12.65
CA SER A 86 -8.15 18.50 -14.00
C SER A 86 -7.48 19.38 -15.07
N LEU A 87 -7.54 20.71 -14.94
CA LEU A 87 -6.89 21.66 -15.86
C LEU A 87 -5.37 21.57 -15.82
N LEU A 88 -4.79 21.19 -14.67
CA LEU A 88 -3.36 20.95 -14.54
C LEU A 88 -2.97 19.52 -14.92
N LEU A 89 -3.81 18.54 -14.59
CA LEU A 89 -3.56 17.13 -14.88
C LEU A 89 -3.64 16.82 -16.38
N ALA A 90 -4.54 17.47 -17.11
CA ALA A 90 -4.70 17.28 -18.55
C ALA A 90 -3.41 17.55 -19.35
N PRO A 91 -2.75 18.73 -19.23
CA PRO A 91 -1.46 18.95 -19.89
C PRO A 91 -0.34 18.09 -19.30
N ALA A 92 -0.36 17.84 -17.98
CA ALA A 92 0.63 16.99 -17.33
C ALA A 92 0.59 15.53 -17.85
N ALA A 93 -0.56 15.07 -18.35
CA ALA A 93 -0.69 13.73 -18.95
C ALA A 93 0.21 13.53 -20.18
N LEU A 94 0.69 14.61 -20.82
CA LEU A 94 1.63 14.54 -21.94
C LEU A 94 3.10 14.36 -21.52
N ALA A 95 3.41 14.45 -20.22
CA ALA A 95 4.77 14.31 -19.72
C ALA A 95 5.46 12.98 -20.13
N PRO A 96 4.79 11.81 -20.13
CA PRO A 96 5.40 10.55 -20.58
C PRO A 96 5.74 10.58 -22.08
N VAL A 97 4.91 11.21 -22.90
CA VAL A 97 5.16 11.36 -24.34
C VAL A 97 6.38 12.25 -24.57
N LEU A 98 6.45 13.39 -23.89
CA LEU A 98 7.61 14.28 -23.93
C LEU A 98 8.88 13.56 -23.45
N TRP A 99 8.78 12.75 -22.41
CA TRP A 99 9.89 11.94 -21.93
C TRP A 99 10.39 10.96 -23.00
N VAL A 100 9.51 10.24 -23.70
CA VAL A 100 9.93 9.35 -24.80
C VAL A 100 10.61 10.13 -25.90
N LEU A 101 10.05 11.28 -26.31
CA LEU A 101 10.63 12.11 -27.36
C LEU A 101 12.05 12.59 -26.99
N VAL A 102 12.22 13.10 -25.77
CA VAL A 102 13.51 13.56 -25.25
C VAL A 102 14.49 12.39 -25.13
N MET A 103 14.04 11.26 -24.58
CA MET A 103 14.90 10.13 -24.33
C MET A 103 15.30 9.41 -25.61
N GLN A 104 14.45 9.39 -26.64
CA GLN A 104 14.79 8.85 -27.95
C GLN A 104 15.80 9.74 -28.68
N ARG A 105 15.72 11.07 -28.50
CA ARG A 105 16.72 12.01 -29.02
C ARG A 105 18.07 11.88 -28.30
N ARG A 106 18.06 11.78 -26.97
CA ARG A 106 19.29 11.73 -26.15
C ARG A 106 19.94 10.34 -26.10
N ARG A 107 19.13 9.29 -26.08
CA ARG A 107 19.55 7.88 -25.95
C ARG A 107 18.69 7.00 -26.86
N PRO A 108 18.97 7.00 -28.17
CA PRO A 108 18.16 6.26 -29.14
C PRO A 108 18.17 4.77 -28.80
N ALA A 109 16.97 4.19 -28.69
CA ALA A 109 16.77 2.76 -28.53
C ALA A 109 16.11 2.19 -29.80
N ARG A 110 16.32 0.89 -30.04
CA ARG A 110 15.69 0.14 -31.15
C ARG A 110 15.01 -1.12 -30.63
N SER A 111 14.09 -1.67 -31.42
CA SER A 111 13.41 -2.95 -31.16
C SER A 111 12.70 -2.97 -29.79
N SER A 112 12.87 -4.03 -29.01
CA SER A 112 12.19 -4.32 -27.74
C SER A 112 12.27 -3.18 -26.72
N VAL A 113 13.42 -2.52 -26.58
CA VAL A 113 13.58 -1.42 -25.62
C VAL A 113 12.70 -0.23 -26.00
N LEU A 114 12.61 0.09 -27.30
CA LEU A 114 11.74 1.16 -27.78
C LEU A 114 10.27 0.77 -27.60
N ALA A 115 9.90 -0.48 -27.91
CA ALA A 115 8.54 -0.98 -27.70
C ALA A 115 8.12 -0.85 -26.22
N TRP A 116 8.98 -1.23 -25.28
CA TRP A 116 8.72 -1.07 -23.85
C TRP A 116 8.60 0.39 -23.42
N ARG A 117 9.48 1.27 -23.91
CA ARG A 117 9.40 2.72 -23.60
C ARG A 117 8.08 3.31 -24.09
N VAL A 118 7.69 3.00 -25.33
CA VAL A 118 6.43 3.49 -25.91
C VAL A 118 5.24 2.89 -25.16
N GLY A 119 5.23 1.58 -24.90
CA GLY A 119 4.16 0.92 -24.16
C GLY A 119 3.96 1.49 -22.76
N LEU A 120 5.05 1.71 -22.00
CA LEU A 120 4.99 2.34 -20.68
C LEU A 120 4.52 3.79 -20.75
N ALA A 121 4.99 4.55 -21.74
CA ALA A 121 4.56 5.93 -21.92
C ALA A 121 3.09 6.04 -22.29
N LEU A 122 2.59 5.17 -23.17
CA LEU A 122 1.17 5.08 -23.51
C LEU A 122 0.34 4.74 -22.28
N LEU A 123 0.72 3.70 -21.53
CA LEU A 123 0.00 3.33 -20.32
C LEU A 123 -0.01 4.47 -19.29
N ALA A 124 1.13 5.13 -19.07
CA ALA A 124 1.23 6.28 -18.16
C ALA A 124 0.38 7.46 -18.64
N THR A 125 0.39 7.76 -19.94
CA THR A 125 -0.40 8.85 -20.55
C THR A 125 -1.89 8.58 -20.40
N ILE A 126 -2.34 7.37 -20.73
CA ILE A 126 -3.75 6.96 -20.59
C ILE A 126 -4.18 7.00 -19.11
N THR A 127 -3.32 6.54 -18.20
CA THR A 127 -3.59 6.58 -16.75
C THR A 127 -3.71 8.02 -16.24
N ALA A 128 -2.83 8.92 -16.68
CA ALA A 128 -2.86 10.32 -16.31
C ALA A 128 -4.08 11.05 -16.91
N ALA A 129 -4.42 10.76 -18.17
CA ALA A 129 -5.62 11.27 -18.81
C ALA A 129 -6.89 10.80 -18.08
N TRP A 130 -6.95 9.51 -17.73
CA TRP A 130 -8.04 8.98 -16.90
C TRP A 130 -8.15 9.73 -15.57
N ALA A 131 -7.03 9.98 -14.89
CA ALA A 131 -7.02 10.72 -13.62
C ALA A 131 -7.51 12.16 -13.77
N ALA A 132 -7.13 12.84 -14.87
CA ALA A 132 -7.61 14.19 -15.19
C ALA A 132 -9.13 14.22 -15.45
N PHE A 133 -9.66 13.24 -16.20
CA PHE A 133 -11.09 13.11 -16.42
C PHE A 133 -11.83 12.74 -15.14
N ALA A 134 -11.30 11.81 -14.34
CA ALA A 134 -11.89 11.38 -13.08
C ALA A 134 -11.92 12.52 -12.04
N SER A 135 -10.91 13.38 -11.98
CA SER A 135 -10.92 14.54 -11.09
C SER A 135 -11.83 15.67 -11.60
N GLY A 136 -11.96 15.85 -12.92
CA GLY A 136 -12.82 16.89 -13.50
C GLY A 136 -14.32 16.52 -13.45
N PHE A 137 -14.66 15.31 -13.86
CA PHE A 137 -16.04 14.86 -14.07
C PHE A 137 -16.54 13.85 -13.02
N GLY A 138 -15.65 13.36 -12.17
CA GLY A 138 -15.94 12.33 -11.18
C GLY A 138 -15.50 10.93 -11.64
N PRO A 139 -14.99 10.07 -10.73
CA PRO A 139 -14.43 8.77 -11.10
C PRO A 139 -15.47 7.72 -11.53
N LEU A 140 -16.76 8.01 -11.32
CA LEU A 140 -17.88 7.15 -11.72
C LEU A 140 -18.62 7.67 -12.96
N ALA A 141 -18.12 8.73 -13.61
CA ALA A 141 -18.80 9.31 -14.76
C ALA A 141 -18.63 8.45 -16.02
N GLY A 142 -19.76 8.10 -16.66
CA GLY A 142 -19.79 7.42 -17.95
C GLY A 142 -18.90 6.16 -18.01
N PRO A 143 -18.03 6.01 -19.02
CA PRO A 143 -17.20 4.82 -19.19
C PRO A 143 -15.92 4.81 -18.33
N LEU A 144 -15.67 5.83 -17.49
CA LEU A 144 -14.43 5.93 -16.69
C LEU A 144 -14.16 4.70 -15.81
N PRO A 145 -15.15 4.08 -15.13
CA PRO A 145 -14.91 2.86 -14.36
C PRO A 145 -14.41 1.69 -15.22
N LEU A 146 -14.94 1.56 -16.43
CA LEU A 146 -14.51 0.50 -17.35
C LEU A 146 -13.07 0.74 -17.83
N PHE A 147 -12.75 1.98 -18.22
CA PHE A 147 -11.39 2.36 -18.58
C PHE A 147 -10.40 2.14 -17.44
N TRP A 148 -10.82 2.46 -16.21
CA TRP A 148 -10.03 2.21 -15.01
C TRP A 148 -9.68 0.73 -14.85
N LEU A 149 -10.67 -0.15 -14.97
CA LEU A 149 -10.48 -1.60 -14.90
C LEU A 149 -9.51 -2.10 -15.97
N LEU A 150 -9.62 -1.59 -17.20
CA LEU A 150 -8.71 -1.96 -18.29
C LEU A 150 -7.27 -1.50 -18.01
N ILE A 151 -7.08 -0.26 -17.57
CA ILE A 151 -5.76 0.28 -17.19
C ILE A 151 -5.14 -0.56 -16.07
N TRP A 152 -5.92 -0.84 -15.02
CA TRP A 152 -5.48 -1.66 -13.91
C TRP A 152 -5.10 -3.08 -14.35
N LEU A 153 -5.93 -3.72 -15.17
CA LEU A 153 -5.65 -5.06 -15.70
C LEU A 153 -4.35 -5.08 -16.50
N ILE A 154 -4.18 -4.13 -17.43
CA ILE A 154 -2.97 -4.01 -18.26
C ILE A 154 -1.74 -3.77 -17.39
N ALA A 155 -1.82 -2.87 -16.41
CA ALA A 155 -0.72 -2.58 -15.50
C ALA A 155 -0.35 -3.80 -14.67
N GLN A 156 -1.35 -4.52 -14.15
CA GLN A 156 -1.13 -5.74 -13.38
C GLN A 156 -0.54 -6.86 -14.23
N THR A 157 -1.02 -7.07 -15.47
CA THR A 157 -0.45 -8.07 -16.39
C THR A 157 0.98 -7.73 -16.78
N ALA A 158 1.25 -6.47 -17.11
CA ALA A 158 2.60 -6.02 -17.46
C ALA A 158 3.57 -6.20 -16.28
N TRP A 159 3.15 -5.84 -15.07
CA TRP A 159 3.94 -6.05 -13.85
C TRP A 159 4.26 -7.52 -13.62
N LEU A 160 3.27 -8.40 -13.81
CA LEU A 160 3.43 -9.85 -13.67
C LEU A 160 4.40 -10.45 -14.70
N ILE A 161 4.42 -9.93 -15.93
CA ILE A 161 5.35 -10.36 -16.98
C ILE A 161 6.77 -9.87 -16.67
N VAL A 162 6.93 -8.58 -16.36
CA VAL A 162 8.24 -7.98 -16.08
C VAL A 162 8.89 -8.62 -14.86
N ARG A 163 8.15 -8.81 -13.75
CA ARG A 163 8.71 -9.43 -12.54
C ARG A 163 9.13 -10.89 -12.69
N ARG A 164 8.62 -11.60 -13.71
CA ARG A 164 9.00 -13.00 -13.97
C ARG A 164 10.28 -13.08 -14.80
N SER A 165 10.63 -11.97 -15.46
CA SER A 165 11.78 -11.87 -16.36
C SER A 165 13.05 -11.37 -15.63
N HIS A 166 12.94 -11.01 -14.35
CA HIS A 166 13.99 -10.51 -13.46
C HIS A 166 14.00 -11.32 -12.17
#